data_AF-A0A941VV94-F1
#
_entry.id   AF-A0A941VV94-F1
#
_cell.length_a   1.000
_cell.length_b   1.000
_cell.length_c   1.000
_cell.angle_alpha   90.00
_cell.angle_beta   90.00
_cell.angle_gamma   90.00
#
_symmetry.space_group_name_H-M   'P 1'
#
loop_
_entity.id
_entity.type
_entity.pdbx_description
1 polymer ?
#
loop_
_entity_poly.entity_id
_entity_poly.type
_entity_poly.pdbx_seq_one_letter_code
_entity_poly.pdbx_strand_id
1 'polypeptide(L)'
;MGSSVTGKDTGAAALLDGLNQLRLRGARGGVIRQHRAMIGLRWTPSRIIRAISLSVFWLAVVILALPSLARGYALFYEEIVWWVGLPAGVSVSTVRVGELLAVGVPYLRVESPWPEQIHWLVVGGLTVLAVAVSFVLPDRFLPARYFLRFLAMVQSVSLGYFAFASPPFLYPLPGYTAGLLMAGLAVLVLIPPVLGLSFYIFDHSLRQQLALTVMLLLHVAVFLPVQVLIHAWLAHYLSALVQPTLFFIFGLLLEVMVFVAFYGWAMSWQGTEIPASAPAPGQKP
;
A
#
# COMPACT_ATOMS: atom_id res chain seq x y z
N MET A 1 68.91 31.73 -7.65
CA MET A 1 68.75 31.02 -6.36
C MET A 1 67.35 31.30 -5.84
N GLY A 2 66.51 30.28 -5.75
CA GLY A 2 65.12 30.40 -5.29
C GLY A 2 64.44 29.04 -5.37
N SER A 3 64.75 28.16 -4.42
CA SER A 3 64.16 26.82 -4.30
C SER A 3 62.76 26.92 -3.69
N SER A 4 61.75 26.50 -4.44
CA SER A 4 60.38 26.36 -3.96
C SER A 4 60.24 25.16 -3.01
N VAL A 5 59.63 25.43 -1.86
CA VAL A 5 59.19 24.46 -0.87
C VAL A 5 57.79 23.99 -1.27
N THR A 6 57.67 22.78 -1.82
CA THR A 6 56.38 22.11 -2.08
C THR A 6 56.50 20.64 -1.69
N GLY A 7 56.55 20.35 -0.38
CA GLY A 7 56.70 18.97 0.13
C GLY A 7 55.85 18.60 1.34
N LYS A 8 54.98 19.49 1.85
CA LYS A 8 54.25 19.27 3.11
C LYS A 8 52.78 18.85 2.99
N ASP A 9 52.16 19.02 1.83
CA ASP A 9 50.69 18.81 1.70
C ASP A 9 50.29 17.36 1.44
N THR A 10 51.22 16.50 1.03
CA THR A 10 50.96 15.09 0.71
C THR A 10 50.81 14.20 1.95
N GLY A 11 51.49 14.53 3.05
CA GLY A 11 51.47 13.74 4.29
C GLY A 11 50.15 13.84 5.06
N ALA A 12 49.56 15.04 5.11
CA ALA A 12 48.29 15.26 5.81
C ALA A 12 47.11 14.59 5.09
N ALA A 13 47.09 14.64 3.74
CA ALA A 13 46.08 13.96 2.93
C ALA A 13 46.14 12.43 3.08
N ALA A 14 47.35 11.85 3.05
CA ALA A 14 47.55 10.42 3.24
C ALA A 14 47.13 9.93 4.64
N LEU A 15 47.36 10.76 5.67
CA LEU A 15 46.98 10.45 7.04
C LEU A 15 45.46 10.52 7.25
N LEU A 16 44.79 11.50 6.64
CA LEU A 16 43.32 11.60 6.63
C LEU A 16 42.67 10.43 5.89
N ASP A 17 43.23 10.00 4.76
CA ASP A 17 42.78 8.80 4.05
C ASP A 17 42.96 7.54 4.88
N GLY A 18 44.11 7.40 5.56
CA GLY A 18 44.36 6.29 6.48
C GLY A 18 43.37 6.22 7.65
N LEU A 19 43.05 7.37 8.25
CA LEU A 19 42.06 7.47 9.32
C LEU A 19 40.63 7.16 8.83
N ASN A 20 40.26 7.61 7.62
CA ASN A 20 38.97 7.28 7.02
C ASN A 20 38.83 5.78 6.72
N GLN A 21 39.91 5.12 6.28
CA GLN A 21 39.92 3.67 6.08
C GLN A 21 39.78 2.89 7.40
N LEU A 22 40.40 3.36 8.49
CA LEU A 22 40.25 2.74 9.81
C LEU A 22 38.83 2.93 10.36
N ARG A 23 38.19 4.07 10.09
CA ARG A 23 36.80 4.36 10.48
C ARG A 23 35.78 3.44 9.81
N LEU A 24 36.12 2.88 8.65
CA LEU A 24 35.31 1.94 7.88
C LEU A 24 35.59 0.47 8.23
N ARG A 25 36.51 0.17 9.16
CA ARG A 25 36.81 -1.20 9.58
C ARG A 25 36.22 -1.49 10.96
N GLY A 26 35.53 -2.61 11.09
CA GLY A 26 35.04 -3.12 12.36
C GLY A 26 36.15 -3.76 13.18
N ALA A 27 35.86 -4.04 14.46
CA ALA A 27 36.82 -4.60 15.42
C ALA A 27 37.49 -5.93 14.99
N ARG A 28 36.96 -6.61 13.96
CA ARG A 28 37.51 -7.84 13.36
C ARG A 28 38.17 -7.62 11.98
N GLY A 29 38.41 -6.37 11.58
CA GLY A 29 39.02 -6.04 10.28
C GLY A 29 38.08 -6.08 9.06
N GLY A 30 36.81 -6.47 9.26
CA GLY A 30 35.80 -6.41 8.19
C GLY A 30 35.36 -4.98 7.88
N VAL A 31 35.06 -4.67 6.62
CA VAL A 31 34.55 -3.36 6.23
C VAL A 31 33.12 -3.21 6.75
N ILE A 32 32.89 -2.23 7.63
CA ILE A 32 31.54 -1.82 8.04
C ILE A 32 30.91 -1.16 6.82
N ARG A 33 30.08 -1.92 6.09
CA ARG A 33 29.22 -1.34 5.06
C ARG A 33 28.32 -0.31 5.72
N GLN A 34 28.45 0.94 5.28
CA GLN A 34 27.60 2.02 5.74
C GLN A 34 26.14 1.66 5.40
N HIS A 35 25.28 1.64 6.43
CA HIS A 35 23.87 1.35 6.26
C HIS A 35 23.28 2.38 5.29
N ARG A 36 22.45 1.97 4.31
CA ARG A 36 21.89 2.87 3.28
C ARG A 36 21.24 4.13 3.84
N ALA A 37 20.68 4.05 5.05
CA ALA A 37 20.10 5.17 5.78
C ALA A 37 21.11 6.28 6.17
N MET A 38 22.41 5.99 6.17
CA MET A 38 23.49 6.93 6.49
C MET A 38 24.21 7.47 5.25
N ILE A 39 23.82 7.04 4.05
CA ILE A 39 24.36 7.55 2.79
C ILE A 39 23.42 8.66 2.34
N GLY A 40 23.90 9.91 2.39
CA GLY A 40 23.12 11.06 1.93
C GLY A 40 22.73 10.91 0.46
N LEU A 41 21.46 11.17 0.15
CA LEU A 41 20.97 11.13 -1.22
C LEU A 41 21.61 12.28 -2.01
N ARG A 42 22.43 11.95 -3.01
CA ARG A 42 22.95 12.95 -3.95
C ARG A 42 21.84 13.36 -4.90
N TRP A 43 21.36 14.59 -4.75
CA TRP A 43 20.39 15.20 -5.64
C TRP A 43 21.09 15.57 -6.94
N THR A 44 20.79 14.86 -8.03
CA THR A 44 21.20 15.26 -9.38
C THR A 44 19.96 15.72 -10.15
N PRO A 45 20.06 16.75 -11.01
CA PRO A 45 18.95 17.19 -11.85
C PRO A 45 18.34 16.06 -12.69
N SER A 46 19.18 15.13 -13.17
CA SER A 46 18.74 13.96 -13.92
C SER A 46 17.79 13.05 -13.13
N ARG A 47 18.05 12.84 -11.82
CA ARG A 47 17.18 12.04 -10.94
C ARG A 47 15.83 12.73 -10.73
N ILE A 48 15.83 14.04 -10.50
CA ILE A 48 14.60 14.82 -10.31
C ILE A 48 13.74 14.78 -11.57
N ILE A 49 14.32 15.07 -12.73
CA ILE A 49 13.62 15.04 -14.02
C ILE A 49 13.01 13.65 -14.26
N ARG A 50 13.78 12.58 -14.02
CA ARG A 50 13.30 11.20 -14.16
C ARG A 50 12.15 10.87 -13.21
N ALA A 51 12.24 11.28 -11.94
CA ALA A 51 11.19 11.03 -10.96
C ALA A 51 9.88 11.74 -11.35
N ILE A 52 9.98 13.02 -11.75
CA ILE A 52 8.82 13.80 -12.23
C ILE A 52 8.26 13.19 -13.51
N SER A 53 9.10 12.87 -14.50
CA SER A 53 8.63 12.34 -15.79
C SER A 53 7.91 11.00 -15.61
N LEU A 54 8.45 10.10 -14.79
CA LEU A 54 7.80 8.81 -14.51
C LEU A 54 6.50 8.98 -13.74
N SER A 55 6.48 9.88 -12.76
CA SER A 55 5.26 10.20 -12.01
C SER A 55 4.16 10.73 -12.92
N VAL A 56 4.48 11.72 -13.76
CA VAL A 56 3.52 12.35 -14.68
C VAL A 56 3.06 11.36 -15.76
N PHE A 57 3.99 10.58 -16.32
CA PHE A 57 3.66 9.54 -17.31
C PHE A 57 2.66 8.53 -16.74
N TRP A 58 2.95 7.94 -15.59
CA TRP A 58 2.06 6.92 -15.00
C TRP A 58 0.75 7.52 -14.49
N LEU A 59 0.76 8.76 -13.98
CA LEU A 59 -0.46 9.47 -13.64
C LEU A 59 -1.38 9.65 -14.85
N ALA A 60 -0.82 10.07 -15.99
CA ALA A 60 -1.58 10.20 -17.24
C ALA A 60 -2.13 8.84 -17.71
N VAL A 61 -1.32 7.78 -17.65
CA VAL A 61 -1.77 6.40 -17.98
C VAL A 61 -2.95 5.99 -17.11
N VAL A 62 -2.90 6.20 -15.79
CA VAL A 62 -4.00 5.85 -14.88
C VAL A 62 -5.25 6.66 -15.21
N ILE A 63 -5.14 7.98 -15.37
CA ILE A 63 -6.28 8.85 -15.68
C ILE A 63 -6.97 8.41 -16.98
N LEU A 64 -6.19 8.10 -18.02
CA LEU A 64 -6.71 7.62 -19.30
C LEU A 64 -7.33 6.22 -19.20
N ALA A 65 -6.86 5.39 -18.27
CA ALA A 65 -7.39 4.04 -18.04
C ALA A 65 -8.68 4.03 -17.19
N LEU A 66 -8.96 5.04 -16.38
CA LEU A 66 -10.10 5.08 -15.45
C LEU A 66 -11.45 4.74 -16.11
N PRO A 67 -11.84 5.32 -17.27
CA PRO A 67 -13.12 4.99 -17.89
C PRO A 67 -13.23 3.54 -18.36
N SER A 68 -12.10 2.94 -18.76
CA SER A 68 -12.05 1.53 -19.18
C SER A 68 -12.07 0.59 -17.98
N LEU A 69 -11.35 0.93 -16.90
CA LEU A 69 -11.41 0.19 -15.63
C LEU A 69 -12.84 0.20 -15.05
N ALA A 70 -13.45 1.38 -14.98
CA ALA A 70 -14.83 1.55 -14.54
C ALA A 70 -15.82 0.64 -15.29
N ARG A 71 -15.74 0.63 -16.62
CA ARG A 71 -16.57 -0.26 -17.45
C ARG A 71 -16.25 -1.74 -17.19
N GLY A 72 -14.97 -2.08 -17.09
CA GLY A 72 -14.54 -3.43 -16.75
C GLY A 72 -15.09 -3.91 -15.40
N TYR A 73 -15.10 -3.04 -14.39
CA TYR A 73 -15.67 -3.35 -13.08
C TYR A 73 -17.19 -3.52 -13.13
N ALA A 74 -17.90 -2.72 -13.93
CA ALA A 74 -19.33 -2.87 -14.13
C ALA A 74 -19.67 -4.25 -14.72
N LEU A 75 -18.97 -4.64 -15.79
CA LEU A 75 -19.12 -5.95 -16.42
C LEU A 75 -18.75 -7.09 -15.45
N PHE A 76 -17.66 -6.92 -14.69
CA PHE A 76 -17.28 -7.89 -13.66
C PHE A 76 -18.40 -8.09 -12.63
N TYR A 77 -19.01 -7.01 -12.15
CA TYR A 77 -20.12 -7.10 -11.20
C TYR A 77 -21.37 -7.73 -11.79
N GLU A 78 -21.72 -7.39 -13.04
CA GLU A 78 -22.88 -7.96 -13.73
C GLU A 78 -22.78 -9.49 -13.82
N GLU A 79 -21.59 -10.01 -14.10
CA GLU A 79 -21.34 -11.45 -14.18
C GLU A 79 -21.26 -12.11 -12.80
N ILE A 80 -20.43 -11.56 -11.90
CA ILE A 80 -20.06 -12.27 -10.66
C ILE A 80 -21.16 -12.29 -9.61
N VAL A 81 -22.05 -11.31 -9.61
CA VAL A 81 -23.13 -11.19 -8.61
C VAL A 81 -24.04 -12.41 -8.63
N TRP A 82 -24.35 -12.93 -9.83
CA TRP A 82 -25.12 -14.16 -9.99
C TRP A 82 -24.40 -15.38 -9.42
N TRP A 83 -23.11 -15.53 -9.71
CA TRP A 83 -22.29 -16.65 -9.22
C TRP A 83 -22.17 -16.70 -7.70
N VAL A 84 -22.15 -15.54 -7.05
CA VAL A 84 -21.97 -15.42 -5.60
C VAL A 84 -23.32 -15.39 -4.86
N GLY A 85 -24.44 -15.50 -5.59
CA GLY A 85 -25.79 -15.58 -5.04
C GLY A 85 -26.31 -14.26 -4.46
N LEU A 86 -25.68 -13.14 -4.79
CA LEU A 86 -26.05 -11.84 -4.26
C LEU A 86 -27.24 -11.27 -5.07
N PRO A 87 -28.37 -10.89 -4.46
CA PRO A 87 -29.53 -10.35 -5.18
C PRO A 87 -29.32 -8.86 -5.51
N ALA A 88 -28.21 -8.53 -6.18
CA ALA A 88 -27.82 -7.15 -6.49
C ALA A 88 -28.05 -6.81 -7.97
N GLY A 89 -28.51 -5.58 -8.24
CA GLY A 89 -28.38 -4.98 -9.55
C GLY A 89 -27.13 -4.11 -9.66
N VAL A 90 -26.55 -3.94 -10.85
CA VAL A 90 -25.42 -3.00 -11.05
C VAL A 90 -25.97 -1.67 -11.56
N SER A 91 -25.61 -0.58 -10.87
CA SER A 91 -25.85 0.80 -11.28
C SER A 91 -24.54 1.50 -11.52
N VAL A 92 -24.56 2.60 -12.28
CA VAL A 92 -23.40 3.48 -12.44
C VAL A 92 -23.73 4.87 -11.92
N SER A 93 -22.90 5.39 -11.02
CA SER A 93 -22.93 6.79 -10.60
C SER A 93 -21.87 7.57 -11.36
N THR A 94 -22.21 8.71 -11.95
CA THR A 94 -21.22 9.52 -12.68
C THR A 94 -20.56 10.50 -11.72
N VAL A 95 -19.25 10.40 -11.59
CA VAL A 95 -18.42 11.32 -10.81
C VAL A 95 -17.71 12.25 -11.77
N ARG A 96 -17.93 13.56 -11.64
CA ARG A 96 -17.25 14.58 -12.44
C ARG A 96 -16.07 15.14 -11.64
N VAL A 97 -14.89 15.13 -12.25
CA VAL A 97 -13.68 15.77 -11.74
C VAL A 97 -13.43 17.02 -12.57
N GLY A 98 -13.98 18.15 -12.10
CA GLY A 98 -14.05 19.38 -12.89
C GLY A 98 -14.90 19.23 -14.15
N GLU A 99 -14.59 20.03 -15.18
CA GLU A 99 -15.29 19.98 -16.47
C GLU A 99 -14.74 18.90 -17.42
N LEU A 100 -13.51 18.44 -17.20
CA LEU A 100 -12.73 17.69 -18.20
C LEU A 100 -12.88 16.17 -18.10
N LEU A 101 -13.24 15.64 -16.93
CA LEU A 101 -13.27 14.20 -16.70
C LEU A 101 -14.56 13.76 -16.00
N ALA A 102 -15.29 12.84 -16.63
CA ALA A 102 -16.41 12.14 -16.02
C ALA A 102 -16.10 10.65 -15.98
N VAL A 103 -16.11 10.08 -14.77
CA VAL A 103 -15.85 8.66 -14.54
C VAL A 103 -17.13 8.02 -14.01
N GLY A 104 -17.61 6.97 -14.69
CA GLY A 104 -18.68 6.14 -14.16
C GLY A 104 -18.14 5.26 -13.04
N VAL A 105 -18.72 5.33 -11.85
CA VAL A 105 -18.38 4.48 -10.71
C VAL A 105 -19.51 3.46 -10.56
N PRO A 106 -19.29 2.19 -10.96
CA PRO A 106 -20.30 1.16 -10.77
C PRO A 106 -20.47 0.83 -9.29
N TYR A 107 -21.70 0.58 -8.88
CA TYR A 107 -22.02 0.19 -7.51
C TYR A 107 -23.14 -0.85 -7.49
N LEU A 108 -23.18 -1.61 -6.40
CA LEU A 108 -24.12 -2.70 -6.22
C LEU A 108 -25.40 -2.16 -5.54
N ARG A 109 -26.53 -2.28 -6.23
CA ARG A 109 -27.88 -2.04 -5.68
C ARG A 109 -28.31 -3.24 -4.86
N VAL A 110 -27.77 -3.34 -3.66
CA VAL A 110 -28.11 -4.34 -2.66
C VAL A 110 -28.22 -3.67 -1.31
N GLU A 111 -29.13 -4.13 -0.48
CA GLU A 111 -29.30 -3.62 0.88
C GLU A 111 -28.57 -4.50 1.88
N SER A 112 -28.06 -3.85 2.93
CA SER A 112 -27.59 -4.53 4.12
C SER A 112 -28.78 -4.62 5.09
N PRO A 113 -29.18 -5.82 5.52
CA PRO A 113 -30.30 -5.97 6.44
C PRO A 113 -29.97 -5.33 7.80
N TRP A 114 -31.01 -4.93 8.52
CA TRP A 114 -30.88 -4.52 9.92
C TRP A 114 -30.53 -5.74 10.79
N PRO A 115 -29.75 -5.58 11.88
CA PRO A 115 -29.30 -6.73 12.69
C PRO A 115 -30.42 -7.46 13.42
N GLU A 116 -30.88 -8.58 12.87
CA GLU A 116 -31.69 -9.59 13.56
C GLU A 116 -30.88 -10.50 14.52
N GLN A 117 -31.59 -11.29 15.34
CA GLN A 117 -31.01 -12.17 16.36
C GLN A 117 -29.91 -13.10 15.82
N ILE A 118 -30.10 -13.67 14.62
CA ILE A 118 -29.11 -14.57 14.03
C ILE A 118 -27.79 -13.83 13.72
N HIS A 119 -27.86 -12.58 13.27
CA HIS A 119 -26.66 -11.78 12.98
C HIS A 119 -25.88 -11.47 14.26
N TRP A 120 -26.57 -11.18 15.37
CA TRP A 120 -25.92 -11.00 16.68
C TRP A 120 -25.19 -12.24 17.14
N LEU A 121 -25.81 -13.42 17.00
CA LEU A 121 -25.19 -14.68 17.39
C LEU A 121 -23.97 -15.00 16.52
N VAL A 122 -24.09 -14.84 15.20
CA VAL A 122 -23.00 -15.13 14.26
C VAL A 122 -21.87 -14.12 14.39
N VAL A 123 -22.14 -12.83 14.25
CA VAL A 123 -21.11 -11.78 14.27
C VAL A 123 -20.52 -11.61 15.67
N GLY A 124 -21.37 -11.65 16.71
CA GLY A 124 -20.92 -11.66 18.10
C GLY A 124 -20.08 -12.91 18.42
N GLY A 125 -20.53 -14.09 17.99
CA GLY A 125 -19.80 -15.34 18.14
C GLY A 125 -18.43 -15.31 17.44
N LEU A 126 -18.36 -14.82 16.20
CA LEU A 126 -17.10 -14.63 15.48
C LEU A 126 -16.16 -13.64 16.20
N THR A 127 -16.71 -12.60 16.81
CA THR A 127 -15.94 -11.62 17.59
C THR A 127 -15.33 -12.27 18.84
N VAL A 128 -16.13 -13.04 19.59
CA VAL A 128 -15.66 -13.80 20.76
C VAL A 128 -14.62 -14.84 20.34
N LEU A 129 -14.85 -15.53 19.23
CA LEU A 129 -13.91 -16.50 18.67
C LEU A 129 -12.57 -15.85 18.32
N ALA A 130 -12.58 -14.67 17.68
CA ALA A 130 -11.35 -13.93 17.36
C ALA A 130 -10.54 -13.58 18.63
N VAL A 131 -11.23 -13.17 19.70
CA VAL A 131 -10.61 -12.93 21.02
C VAL A 131 -10.03 -14.22 21.59
N ALA A 132 -10.79 -15.32 21.60
CA ALA A 132 -10.35 -16.60 22.13
C ALA A 132 -9.10 -17.13 21.38
N VAL A 133 -9.13 -17.11 20.05
CA VAL A 133 -7.98 -17.50 19.20
C VAL A 133 -6.76 -16.63 19.51
N SER A 134 -6.94 -15.34 19.79
CA SER A 134 -5.83 -14.44 20.14
C SER A 134 -5.07 -14.85 21.42
N PHE A 135 -5.71 -15.60 22.33
CA PHE A 135 -5.07 -16.12 23.55
C PHE A 135 -4.37 -17.46 23.34
N VAL A 136 -4.80 -18.26 22.36
CA VAL A 136 -4.28 -19.62 22.11
C VAL A 136 -3.13 -19.62 21.09
N LEU A 137 -3.08 -18.63 20.20
CA LEU A 137 -1.98 -18.47 19.24
C LEU A 137 -0.62 -18.52 19.95
N PRO A 138 0.45 -19.14 19.41
CA PRO A 138 1.81 -19.11 19.98
C PRO A 138 2.51 -17.74 19.92
N ASP A 139 3.55 -17.52 20.76
CA ASP A 139 4.27 -16.23 20.87
C ASP A 139 4.94 -15.78 19.56
N ARG A 140 5.32 -16.72 18.69
CA ARG A 140 5.86 -16.42 17.35
C ARG A 140 4.89 -15.63 16.46
N PHE A 141 3.60 -15.67 16.77
CA PHE A 141 2.55 -14.93 16.04
C PHE A 141 2.05 -13.71 16.83
N LEU A 142 2.93 -13.09 17.61
CA LEU A 142 2.60 -11.89 18.39
C LEU A 142 1.89 -10.79 17.58
N PRO A 143 2.30 -10.46 16.33
CA PRO A 143 1.59 -9.46 15.52
C PRO A 143 0.14 -9.87 15.22
N ALA A 144 -0.09 -11.15 14.88
CA ALA A 144 -1.42 -11.66 14.58
C ALA A 144 -2.33 -11.66 15.83
N ARG A 145 -1.77 -11.98 17.02
CA ARG A 145 -2.51 -11.90 18.29
C ARG A 145 -3.06 -10.49 18.52
N TYR A 146 -2.21 -9.47 18.39
CA TYR A 146 -2.64 -8.08 18.59
C TYR A 146 -3.58 -7.61 17.49
N PHE A 147 -3.36 -8.03 16.24
CA PHE A 147 -4.27 -7.73 15.15
C PHE A 147 -5.67 -8.30 15.39
N LEU A 148 -5.79 -9.57 15.81
CA LEU A 148 -7.09 -10.17 16.14
C LEU A 148 -7.80 -9.45 17.29
N ARG A 149 -7.07 -9.05 18.33
CA ARG A 149 -7.64 -8.27 19.45
C ARG A 149 -8.11 -6.90 19.00
N PHE A 150 -7.33 -6.22 18.16
CA PHE A 150 -7.69 -4.94 17.59
C PHE A 150 -8.94 -5.06 16.69
N LEU A 151 -8.99 -6.08 15.84
CA LEU A 151 -10.14 -6.37 15.01
C LEU A 151 -11.40 -6.63 15.84
N ALA A 152 -11.28 -7.46 16.89
CA ALA A 152 -12.39 -7.74 17.80
C ALA A 152 -12.83 -6.48 18.57
N MET A 153 -11.90 -5.61 18.95
CA MET A 153 -12.21 -4.32 19.60
C MET A 153 -13.03 -3.43 18.67
N VAL A 154 -12.60 -3.25 17.41
CA VAL A 154 -13.34 -2.45 16.41
C VAL A 154 -14.73 -3.05 16.16
N GLN A 155 -14.81 -4.37 16.00
CA GLN A 155 -16.10 -5.05 15.82
C GLN A 155 -17.01 -4.92 17.05
N SER A 156 -16.45 -4.94 18.27
CA SER A 156 -17.22 -4.74 19.50
C SER A 156 -17.81 -3.34 19.58
N VAL A 157 -17.11 -2.32 19.08
CA VAL A 157 -17.67 -0.96 18.97
C VAL A 157 -18.86 -0.93 18.00
N SER A 158 -18.77 -1.63 16.87
CA SER A 158 -19.91 -1.77 15.94
C SER A 158 -21.11 -2.44 16.59
N LEU A 159 -20.90 -3.58 17.27
CA LEU A 159 -21.94 -4.26 18.05
C LEU A 159 -22.54 -3.33 19.10
N GLY A 160 -21.70 -2.59 19.84
CA GLY A 160 -22.16 -1.60 20.81
C GLY A 160 -23.04 -0.52 20.18
N TYR A 161 -22.63 0.05 19.05
CA TYR A 161 -23.43 1.06 18.34
C TYR A 161 -24.81 0.53 17.95
N PHE A 162 -24.89 -0.64 17.30
CA PHE A 162 -26.16 -1.20 16.85
C PHE A 162 -27.06 -1.71 17.98
N ALA A 163 -26.53 -1.88 19.19
CA ALA A 163 -27.35 -2.20 20.37
C ALA A 163 -28.20 -1.00 20.83
N PHE A 164 -27.77 0.22 20.51
CA PHE A 164 -28.47 1.46 20.90
C PHE A 164 -29.05 2.23 19.71
N ALA A 165 -28.60 1.94 18.48
CA ALA A 165 -29.10 2.60 17.28
C ALA A 165 -30.50 2.10 16.88
N SER A 166 -31.23 2.93 16.15
CA SER A 166 -32.51 2.60 15.53
C SER A 166 -32.43 2.74 14.00
N PRO A 167 -33.23 1.97 13.23
CA PRO A 167 -33.33 2.16 11.78
C PRO A 167 -33.82 3.58 11.43
N PRO A 168 -33.47 4.12 10.24
CA PRO A 168 -32.61 3.51 9.21
C PRO A 168 -31.12 3.72 9.47
N PHE A 169 -30.29 2.84 8.91
CA PHE A 169 -28.85 3.02 8.97
C PHE A 169 -28.39 4.17 8.05
N LEU A 170 -27.56 5.09 8.56
CA LEU A 170 -27.11 6.29 7.84
C LEU A 170 -26.20 6.00 6.65
N TYR A 171 -25.60 4.81 6.58
CA TYR A 171 -24.65 4.41 5.54
C TYR A 171 -25.20 3.22 4.74
N PRO A 172 -26.18 3.46 3.84
CA PRO A 172 -26.76 2.41 3.03
C PRO A 172 -25.69 1.74 2.15
N LEU A 173 -25.81 0.43 1.98
CA LEU A 173 -24.81 -0.40 1.32
C LEU A 173 -24.46 0.04 -0.12
N PRO A 174 -25.40 0.54 -0.96
CA PRO A 174 -25.07 1.07 -2.29
C PRO A 174 -24.16 2.31 -2.22
N GLY A 175 -24.45 3.24 -1.31
CA GLY A 175 -23.63 4.44 -1.11
C GLY A 175 -22.25 4.10 -0.55
N TYR A 176 -22.20 3.14 0.37
CA TYR A 176 -20.96 2.61 0.94
C TYR A 176 -20.05 1.97 -0.13
N THR A 177 -20.59 1.07 -0.96
CA THR A 177 -19.81 0.39 -2.01
C THR A 177 -19.34 1.35 -3.10
N ALA A 178 -20.18 2.31 -3.49
CA ALA A 178 -19.79 3.40 -4.39
C ALA A 178 -18.64 4.25 -3.81
N GLY A 179 -18.75 4.62 -2.52
CA GLY A 179 -17.73 5.38 -1.82
C GLY A 179 -16.40 4.64 -1.70
N LEU A 180 -16.45 3.33 -1.39
CA LEU A 180 -15.26 2.49 -1.32
C LEU A 180 -14.55 2.38 -2.68
N LEU A 181 -15.31 2.12 -3.75
CA LEU A 181 -14.75 2.06 -5.10
C LEU A 181 -14.14 3.41 -5.52
N MET A 182 -14.83 4.51 -5.25
CA MET A 182 -14.33 5.86 -5.52
C MET A 182 -13.03 6.15 -4.77
N ALA A 183 -12.96 5.79 -3.48
CA ALA A 183 -11.76 5.96 -2.68
C ALA A 183 -10.58 5.13 -3.22
N GLY A 184 -10.83 3.87 -3.62
CA GLY A 184 -9.79 3.03 -4.23
C GLY A 184 -9.32 3.53 -5.59
N LEU A 185 -10.22 4.05 -6.42
CA LEU A 185 -9.84 4.73 -7.67
C LEU A 185 -8.97 5.96 -7.40
N ALA A 186 -9.27 6.73 -6.34
CA ALA A 186 -8.42 7.84 -5.91
C ALA A 186 -7.03 7.36 -5.46
N VAL A 187 -6.94 6.24 -4.74
CA VAL A 187 -5.63 5.62 -4.41
C VAL A 187 -4.88 5.24 -5.67
N LEU A 188 -5.54 4.63 -6.67
CA LEU A 188 -4.93 4.27 -7.95
C LEU A 188 -4.29 5.47 -8.65
N VAL A 189 -4.98 6.63 -8.61
CA VAL A 189 -4.47 7.90 -9.14
C VAL A 189 -3.32 8.46 -8.31
N LEU A 190 -3.32 8.27 -6.98
CA LEU A 190 -2.28 8.76 -6.07
C LEU A 190 -1.00 7.92 -6.07
N ILE A 191 -1.05 6.66 -6.51
CA ILE A 191 0.12 5.78 -6.52
C ILE A 191 1.31 6.37 -7.31
N PRO A 192 1.16 6.82 -8.57
CA PRO A 192 2.26 7.41 -9.32
C PRO A 192 2.94 8.63 -8.65
N PRO A 193 2.21 9.67 -8.17
CA PRO A 193 2.85 10.79 -7.49
C PRO A 193 3.49 10.41 -6.16
N VAL A 194 2.89 9.51 -5.39
CA VAL A 194 3.51 9.02 -4.14
C VAL A 194 4.82 8.30 -4.45
N LEU A 195 4.87 7.43 -5.47
CA LEU A 195 6.11 6.79 -5.90
C LEU A 195 7.13 7.80 -6.45
N GLY A 196 6.67 8.85 -7.15
CA GLY A 196 7.52 9.96 -7.57
C GLY A 196 8.24 10.65 -6.42
N LEU A 197 7.53 10.88 -5.32
CA LEU A 197 8.06 11.55 -4.13
C LEU A 197 8.87 10.61 -3.22
N SER A 198 8.60 9.31 -3.23
CA SER A 198 9.12 8.37 -2.23
C SER A 198 10.01 7.24 -2.77
N PHE A 199 9.92 6.87 -4.04
CA PHE A 199 10.64 5.72 -4.61
C PHE A 199 11.53 6.11 -5.79
N TYR A 200 11.02 6.90 -6.75
CA TYR A 200 11.77 7.25 -7.96
C TYR A 200 12.99 8.15 -7.70
N ILE A 201 13.05 8.80 -6.53
CA ILE A 201 14.20 9.60 -6.09
C ILE A 201 15.43 8.75 -5.75
N PHE A 202 15.24 7.46 -5.44
CA PHE A 202 16.30 6.54 -5.07
C PHE A 202 17.00 5.95 -6.30
N ASP A 203 18.27 5.55 -6.13
CA ASP A 203 19.09 4.96 -7.19
C ASP A 203 18.73 3.49 -7.47
N HIS A 204 17.52 3.31 -7.98
CA HIS A 204 17.04 2.06 -8.54
C HIS A 204 17.11 2.11 -10.07
N SER A 205 17.39 0.95 -10.67
CA SER A 205 17.36 0.81 -12.12
C SER A 205 15.96 1.14 -12.67
N LEU A 206 15.89 1.60 -13.92
CA LEU A 206 14.59 1.94 -14.53
C LEU A 206 13.64 0.75 -14.55
N ARG A 207 14.16 -0.45 -14.76
CA ARG A 207 13.38 -1.70 -14.74
C ARG A 207 12.72 -1.93 -13.38
N GLN A 208 13.43 -1.70 -12.28
CA GLN A 208 12.87 -1.83 -10.93
C GLN A 208 11.77 -0.79 -10.68
N GLN A 209 12.00 0.47 -11.05
CA GLN A 209 10.99 1.52 -10.92
C GLN A 209 9.72 1.19 -11.71
N LEU A 210 9.86 0.74 -12.96
CA LEU A 210 8.71 0.33 -13.77
C LEU A 210 8.02 -0.93 -13.20
N ALA A 211 8.80 -1.92 -12.75
CA ALA A 211 8.25 -3.16 -12.19
C ALA A 211 7.40 -2.89 -10.96
N LEU A 212 7.89 -2.11 -9.98
CA LEU A 212 7.11 -1.77 -8.80
C LEU A 212 5.80 -1.07 -9.19
N THR A 213 5.87 -0.07 -10.05
CA THR A 213 4.70 0.72 -10.43
C THR A 213 3.66 -0.13 -11.14
N VAL A 214 4.07 -0.97 -12.10
CA VAL A 214 3.16 -1.88 -12.81
C VAL A 214 2.55 -2.89 -11.84
N MET A 215 3.35 -3.51 -10.98
CA MET A 215 2.84 -4.48 -10.01
C MET A 215 1.81 -3.87 -9.08
N LEU A 216 2.09 -2.66 -8.57
CA LEU A 216 1.23 -1.99 -7.61
C LEU A 216 -0.07 -1.49 -8.26
N LEU A 217 0.01 -0.90 -9.46
CA LEU A 217 -1.16 -0.48 -10.22
C LEU A 217 -2.04 -1.66 -10.63
N LEU A 218 -1.46 -2.75 -11.14
CA LEU A 218 -2.22 -3.94 -11.51
C LEU A 218 -2.85 -4.60 -10.29
N HIS A 219 -2.10 -4.72 -9.19
CA HIS A 219 -2.62 -5.34 -7.98
C HIS A 219 -3.84 -4.57 -7.47
N VAL A 220 -3.74 -3.24 -7.28
CA VAL A 220 -4.86 -2.43 -6.79
C VAL A 220 -6.02 -2.43 -7.79
N ALA A 221 -5.75 -2.32 -9.09
CA ALA A 221 -6.81 -2.35 -10.11
C ALA A 221 -7.61 -3.68 -10.12
N VAL A 222 -6.96 -4.82 -9.88
CA VAL A 222 -7.64 -6.12 -9.81
C VAL A 222 -8.28 -6.34 -8.43
N PHE A 223 -7.60 -5.92 -7.37
CA PHE A 223 -8.03 -6.15 -5.99
C PHE A 223 -9.29 -5.34 -5.65
N LEU A 224 -9.35 -4.08 -6.07
CA LEU A 224 -10.39 -3.14 -5.71
C LEU A 224 -11.83 -3.63 -6.01
N PRO A 225 -12.18 -4.10 -7.23
CA PRO A 225 -13.53 -4.59 -7.47
C PRO A 225 -13.86 -5.84 -6.66
N VAL A 226 -12.87 -6.73 -6.44
CA VAL A 226 -13.06 -7.92 -5.61
C VAL A 226 -13.31 -7.54 -4.15
N GLN A 227 -12.58 -6.56 -3.63
CA GLN A 227 -12.76 -6.04 -2.27
C GLN A 227 -14.17 -5.46 -2.07
N VAL A 228 -14.64 -4.63 -3.02
CA VAL A 228 -16.01 -4.06 -2.97
C VAL A 228 -17.07 -5.16 -2.99
N LEU A 229 -16.90 -6.18 -3.85
CA LEU A 229 -17.80 -7.32 -3.91
C LEU A 229 -17.83 -8.10 -2.58
N ILE A 230 -16.67 -8.40 -1.99
CA ILE A 230 -16.57 -9.10 -0.71
C ILE A 230 -17.26 -8.29 0.39
N HIS A 231 -17.08 -6.97 0.40
CA HIS A 231 -17.72 -6.11 1.38
C HIS A 231 -19.24 -6.09 1.23
N ALA A 232 -19.74 -6.02 -0.01
CA ALA A 232 -21.17 -6.09 -0.29
C ALA A 232 -21.75 -7.44 0.13
N TRP A 233 -21.06 -8.53 -0.17
CA TRP A 233 -21.46 -9.88 0.21
C TRP A 233 -21.51 -10.04 1.73
N LEU A 234 -20.44 -9.69 2.43
CA LEU A 234 -20.39 -9.78 3.89
C LEU A 234 -21.45 -8.91 4.56
N ALA A 235 -21.64 -7.67 4.11
CA ALA A 235 -22.65 -6.78 4.68
C ALA A 235 -24.08 -7.28 4.41
N HIS A 236 -24.34 -7.85 3.24
CA HIS A 236 -25.64 -8.42 2.92
C HIS A 236 -26.00 -9.62 3.79
N TYR A 237 -25.08 -10.59 3.95
CA TYR A 237 -25.36 -11.82 4.69
C TYR A 237 -25.10 -11.75 6.21
N LEU A 238 -24.20 -10.87 6.66
CA LEU A 238 -23.88 -10.70 8.08
C LEU A 238 -24.52 -9.46 8.70
N SER A 239 -25.32 -8.71 7.93
CA SER A 239 -25.99 -7.45 8.30
C SER A 239 -25.07 -6.24 8.43
N ALA A 240 -25.70 -5.09 8.74
CA ALA A 240 -25.01 -3.82 8.93
C ALA A 240 -23.96 -3.86 10.07
N LEU A 241 -24.01 -4.86 10.96
CA LEU A 241 -23.05 -5.08 12.05
C LEU A 241 -21.59 -5.11 11.58
N VAL A 242 -21.31 -5.63 10.38
CA VAL A 242 -19.92 -5.76 9.90
C VAL A 242 -19.43 -4.54 9.13
N GLN A 243 -20.33 -3.65 8.68
CA GLN A 243 -19.96 -2.52 7.81
C GLN A 243 -18.91 -1.59 8.43
N PRO A 244 -18.98 -1.17 9.72
CA PRO A 244 -17.95 -0.31 10.30
C PRO A 244 -16.56 -0.95 10.32
N THR A 245 -16.48 -2.23 10.65
CA THR A 245 -15.20 -2.98 10.67
C THR A 245 -14.65 -3.16 9.27
N LEU A 246 -15.51 -3.51 8.31
CA LEU A 246 -15.14 -3.60 6.89
C LEU A 246 -14.63 -2.26 6.38
N PHE A 247 -15.31 -1.16 6.70
CA PHE A 247 -14.86 0.19 6.32
C PHE A 247 -13.48 0.52 6.91
N PHE A 248 -13.33 0.35 8.22
CA PHE A 248 -12.18 0.85 8.95
C PHE A 248 -10.92 0.00 8.76
N ILE A 249 -11.06 -1.33 8.84
CA ILE A 249 -9.92 -2.25 8.75
C ILE A 249 -9.68 -2.71 7.32
N PHE A 250 -10.75 -3.16 6.66
CA PHE A 250 -10.65 -3.81 5.35
C PHE A 250 -10.95 -2.86 4.19
N GLY A 251 -11.16 -1.56 4.44
CA GLY A 251 -11.41 -0.55 3.41
C GLY A 251 -10.09 0.08 2.93
N LEU A 252 -10.00 1.40 3.04
CA LEU A 252 -8.83 2.16 2.59
C LEU A 252 -7.53 1.78 3.32
N LEU A 253 -7.63 1.38 4.60
CA LEU A 253 -6.45 0.96 5.37
C LEU A 253 -5.74 -0.23 4.72
N LEU A 254 -6.50 -1.19 4.18
CA LEU A 254 -5.95 -2.36 3.52
C LEU A 254 -5.16 -1.97 2.27
N GLU A 255 -5.67 -1.03 1.47
CA GLU A 255 -4.97 -0.49 0.29
C GLU A 255 -3.63 0.17 0.68
N VAL A 256 -3.62 0.93 1.78
CA VAL A 256 -2.38 1.53 2.30
C VAL A 256 -1.40 0.46 2.77
N MET A 257 -1.87 -0.60 3.44
CA MET A 257 -1.01 -1.71 3.87
C MET A 257 -0.41 -2.47 2.69
N VAL A 258 -1.19 -2.71 1.64
CA VAL A 258 -0.71 -3.27 0.38
C VAL A 258 0.38 -2.38 -0.21
N PHE A 259 0.13 -1.07 -0.32
CA PHE A 259 1.13 -0.12 -0.82
C PHE A 259 2.44 -0.18 -0.01
N VAL A 260 2.34 -0.12 1.33
CA VAL A 260 3.50 -0.18 2.23
C VAL A 260 4.25 -1.51 2.09
N ALA A 261 3.54 -2.63 1.93
CA ALA A 261 4.16 -3.94 1.75
C ALA A 261 4.96 -4.01 0.44
N PHE A 262 4.38 -3.60 -0.68
CA PHE A 262 5.09 -3.53 -1.97
C PHE A 262 6.26 -2.55 -1.93
N TYR A 263 6.06 -1.38 -1.32
CA TYR A 263 7.11 -0.37 -1.15
C TYR A 263 8.28 -0.91 -0.31
N GLY A 264 8.00 -1.49 0.85
CA GLY A 264 9.01 -2.05 1.73
C GLY A 264 9.77 -3.20 1.08
N TRP A 265 9.07 -4.05 0.33
CA TRP A 265 9.69 -5.10 -0.48
C TRP A 265 10.59 -4.52 -1.58
N ALA A 266 10.14 -3.52 -2.32
CA ALA A 266 10.94 -2.90 -3.37
C ALA A 266 12.17 -2.15 -2.83
N MET A 267 12.07 -1.57 -1.64
CA MET A 267 13.21 -0.95 -0.94
C MET A 267 14.30 -1.96 -0.56
N SER A 268 13.97 -3.25 -0.47
CA SER A 268 14.97 -4.31 -0.26
C SER A 268 15.81 -4.62 -1.50
N TRP A 269 15.41 -4.13 -2.69
CA TRP A 269 16.13 -4.42 -3.93
C TRP A 269 17.51 -3.76 -3.98
N GLN A 270 18.47 -4.48 -4.58
CA GLN A 270 19.81 -3.94 -4.82
C GLN A 270 19.73 -2.79 -5.82
N GLY A 271 20.50 -1.74 -5.53
CA GLY A 271 20.56 -0.50 -6.33
C GLY A 271 21.79 -0.54 -7.23
N THR A 272 21.84 0.39 -8.17
CA THR A 272 22.86 0.40 -9.24
C THR A 272 24.25 0.87 -8.75
N GLU A 273 24.32 1.70 -7.70
CA GLU A 273 25.56 2.36 -7.27
C GLU A 273 26.33 1.69 -6.11
N ILE A 274 26.02 0.45 -5.67
CA ILE A 274 26.94 -0.26 -4.78
C ILE A 274 27.84 -1.15 -5.64
N PRO A 275 29.03 -0.68 -6.09
CA PRO A 275 30.04 -1.61 -6.56
C PRO A 275 30.29 -2.60 -5.43
N ALA A 276 30.23 -3.90 -5.74
CA ALA A 276 30.92 -4.89 -4.92
C ALA A 276 32.34 -4.33 -4.76
N SER A 277 32.74 -4.06 -3.51
CA SER A 277 34.08 -3.58 -3.19
C SER A 277 35.06 -4.41 -4.01
N ALA A 278 35.82 -3.76 -4.90
CA ALA A 278 36.84 -4.46 -5.68
C ALA A 278 37.66 -5.31 -4.70
N PRO A 279 37.95 -6.59 -5.04
CA PRO A 279 38.75 -7.43 -4.18
C PRO A 279 40.02 -6.67 -3.79
N ALA A 280 40.38 -6.73 -2.51
CA ALA A 280 41.56 -6.05 -2.03
C ALA A 280 42.76 -6.44 -2.91
N PRO A 281 43.63 -5.49 -3.30
CA PRO A 281 44.79 -5.79 -4.13
C PRO A 281 45.60 -6.90 -3.44
N GLY A 282 45.60 -8.11 -4.02
CA GLY A 282 46.25 -9.30 -3.48
C GLY A 282 45.37 -10.53 -3.29
N GLN A 283 44.04 -10.43 -3.32
CA GLN A 283 43.16 -11.61 -3.32
C GLN A 283 42.94 -12.09 -4.76
N LYS A 284 43.62 -13.19 -5.12
CA LYS A 284 43.26 -13.99 -6.31
C LYS A 284 41.91 -14.67 -6.10
N PRO A 285 41.15 -14.92 -7.20
CA PRO A 285 39.85 -15.59 -7.15
C PRO A 285 39.91 -16.97 -6.50
#